data_AF-A0A6J3LZ58-F1
#
_entry.id   AF-A0A6J3LZ58-F1
#
_cell.length_a   1.000
_cell.length_b   1.000
_cell.length_c   1.000
_cell.angle_alpha   90.00
_cell.angle_beta   90.00
_cell.angle_gamma   90.00
#
_symmetry.space_group_name_H-M   'P 1'
#
loop_
_entity.id
_entity.type
_entity.pdbx_description
1 polymer ?
#
loop_
_entity_poly.entity_id
_entity_poly.type
_entity_poly.pdbx_seq_one_letter_code
_entity_poly.pdbx_strand_id
1 'polypeptide(L)'
;SVTCSLPPHQPQRFPNIQAYENHVASAHVNRCKECGKNLPSSHFLELHITENHDPFFAAKRERNDRNGSRRSSDIAAGSSEKLKIYACFIPECEKLCSDWKKRRSHLVDKHGFPRNYDFFVVNTGNDGRASMLR
;
A
#
# COMPACT_ATOMS: atom_id res chain seq x y z
N SER A 1 -25.20 22.06 9.40
CA SER A 1 -24.32 21.02 9.95
C SER A 1 -24.74 19.67 9.44
N VAL A 2 -23.79 18.82 9.07
CA VAL A 2 -24.03 17.45 8.59
C VAL A 2 -23.46 16.47 9.62
N THR A 3 -24.09 15.31 9.79
CA THR A 3 -23.64 14.29 10.75
C THR A 3 -23.35 12.99 10.00
N CYS A 4 -22.18 12.39 10.22
CA CYS A 4 -21.89 11.03 9.77
C CYS A 4 -22.25 10.04 10.88
N SER A 5 -23.08 9.03 10.59
CA SER A 5 -23.45 7.94 11.51
C SER A 5 -23.03 6.55 11.01
N LEU A 6 -22.15 6.48 10.01
CA LEU A 6 -21.67 5.21 9.46
C LEU A 6 -20.60 4.61 10.39
N PRO A 7 -20.62 3.28 10.64
CA PRO A 7 -19.50 2.58 11.25
C PRO A 7 -18.19 2.88 10.50
N PRO A 8 -17.01 2.91 11.15
CA PRO A 8 -16.68 2.29 12.44
C PRO A 8 -16.68 3.25 13.65
N HIS A 9 -17.03 4.51 13.49
CA HIS A 9 -16.97 5.50 14.58
C HIS A 9 -18.38 5.87 15.08
N GLN A 10 -18.46 6.45 16.28
CA GLN A 10 -19.70 7.05 16.77
C GLN A 10 -20.11 8.26 15.90
N PRO A 11 -21.38 8.70 15.94
CA PRO A 11 -21.85 9.81 15.13
C PRO A 11 -21.00 11.08 15.32
N GLN A 12 -20.47 11.62 14.21
CA GLN A 12 -19.64 12.83 14.22
C GLN A 12 -20.33 13.97 13.47
N ARG A 13 -20.35 15.16 14.07
CA ARG A 13 -20.98 16.36 13.51
C ARG A 13 -19.95 17.27 12.87
N PHE A 14 -20.24 17.72 11.64
CA PHE A 14 -19.38 18.58 10.85
C PHE A 14 -20.01 19.97 10.64
N PRO A 15 -19.18 21.04 10.62
CA PRO A 15 -19.67 22.41 10.52
C PRO A 15 -20.28 22.73 9.14
N ASN A 16 -19.75 22.12 8.08
CA ASN A 16 -20.16 22.35 6.69
C ASN A 16 -20.03 21.07 5.85
N ILE A 17 -20.52 21.11 4.61
CA ILE A 17 -20.50 19.98 3.67
C ILE A 17 -19.06 19.58 3.31
N GLN A 18 -18.18 20.55 3.04
CA GLN A 18 -16.79 20.28 2.68
C GLN A 18 -16.05 19.45 3.74
N ALA A 19 -16.22 19.77 5.02
CA ALA A 19 -15.61 19.04 6.13
C ALA A 19 -16.17 17.59 6.22
N TYR A 20 -17.45 17.42 5.93
CA TYR A 20 -18.08 16.10 5.87
C TYR A 20 -17.58 15.27 4.68
N GLU A 21 -17.45 15.86 3.49
CA GLU A 21 -16.92 15.19 2.30
C GLU A 21 -15.47 14.74 2.50
N ASN A 22 -14.62 15.61 3.05
CA ASN A 22 -13.24 15.26 3.39
C ASN A 22 -13.17 14.10 4.39
N HIS A 23 -14.09 14.08 5.36
CA HIS A 23 -14.23 12.96 6.29
C HIS A 23 -14.64 11.68 5.58
N VAL A 24 -15.68 11.69 4.73
CA VAL A 24 -16.13 10.49 4.02
C VAL A 24 -15.03 9.94 3.11
N ALA A 25 -14.33 10.82 2.38
CA ALA A 25 -13.22 10.46 1.52
C ALA A 25 -12.08 9.77 2.28
N SER A 26 -11.75 10.25 3.48
CA SER A 26 -10.64 9.71 4.29
C SER A 26 -11.02 8.54 5.20
N ALA A 27 -12.28 8.42 5.62
CA ALA A 27 -12.71 7.45 6.63
C ALA A 27 -13.53 6.27 6.08
N HIS A 28 -14.16 6.44 4.90
CA HIS A 28 -15.17 5.50 4.40
C HIS A 28 -14.92 5.02 2.96
N VAL A 29 -14.39 5.87 2.07
CA VAL A 29 -14.30 5.53 0.63
C VAL A 29 -13.31 4.41 0.35
N ASN A 30 -12.07 4.55 0.81
CA ASN A 30 -10.98 3.62 0.50
C ASN A 30 -10.68 2.68 1.68
N ARG A 31 -11.73 2.13 2.28
CA ARG A 31 -11.64 1.27 3.46
C ARG A 31 -11.52 -0.20 3.07
N CYS A 32 -10.46 -0.88 3.53
CA CYS A 32 -10.34 -2.32 3.39
C CYS A 32 -11.42 -3.02 4.22
N LYS A 33 -12.23 -3.86 3.56
CA LYS A 33 -13.32 -4.61 4.22
C LYS A 33 -12.82 -5.75 5.11
N GLU A 34 -11.61 -6.26 4.87
CA GLU A 34 -11.04 -7.38 5.63
C GLU A 34 -10.40 -6.92 6.94
N CYS A 35 -9.58 -5.87 6.91
CA CYS A 35 -8.86 -5.40 8.12
C CYS A 35 -9.32 -4.04 8.63
N GLY A 36 -10.23 -3.35 7.94
CA GLY A 36 -10.77 -2.06 8.38
C GLY A 36 -9.80 -0.88 8.25
N LYS A 37 -8.65 -1.02 7.58
CA LYS A 37 -7.74 0.10 7.35
C LYS A 37 -8.27 1.02 6.26
N ASN A 38 -8.14 2.33 6.46
CA ASN A 38 -8.34 3.31 5.39
C ASN A 38 -7.05 3.55 4.59
N LEU A 39 -7.21 3.74 3.28
CA LEU A 39 -6.12 4.00 2.35
C LEU A 39 -6.31 5.37 1.66
N PRO A 40 -5.23 5.99 1.15
CA PRO A 40 -5.32 7.32 0.54
C PRO A 40 -6.13 7.39 -0.76
N SER A 41 -6.20 6.29 -1.52
CA SER A 41 -6.92 6.22 -2.80
C SER A 41 -7.32 4.78 -3.14
N SER A 42 -8.15 4.60 -4.17
CA SER A 42 -8.54 3.27 -4.68
C SER A 42 -7.32 2.44 -5.05
N HIS A 43 -6.33 3.04 -5.72
CA HIS A 43 -5.09 2.35 -6.09
C HIS A 43 -4.34 1.83 -4.86
N PHE A 44 -4.23 2.63 -3.80
CA PHE A 44 -3.61 2.15 -2.55
C PHE A 44 -4.42 1.04 -1.88
N LEU A 45 -5.75 1.07 -1.98
CA LEU A 45 -6.61 -0.01 -1.50
C LEU A 45 -6.39 -1.31 -2.30
N GLU A 46 -6.29 -1.24 -3.62
CA GLU A 46 -5.97 -2.38 -4.48
C GLU A 46 -4.60 -2.96 -4.14
N LEU A 47 -3.56 -2.11 -4.07
CA LEU A 47 -2.22 -2.52 -3.63
C LEU A 47 -2.27 -3.17 -2.23
N HIS A 48 -3.06 -2.61 -1.31
CA HIS A 48 -3.19 -3.14 0.05
C HIS A 48 -3.79 -4.55 0.05
N ILE A 49 -4.89 -4.75 -0.66
CA ILE A 49 -5.56 -6.05 -0.78
C ILE A 49 -4.59 -7.06 -1.41
N THR A 50 -3.96 -6.71 -2.54
CA THR A 50 -3.01 -7.60 -3.21
C THR A 50 -1.80 -7.93 -2.33
N GLU A 51 -1.19 -6.97 -1.63
CA GLU A 51 0.08 -7.21 -0.92
C GLU A 51 -0.09 -7.85 0.47
N ASN A 52 -1.27 -7.69 1.08
CA ASN A 52 -1.51 -8.10 2.47
C ASN A 52 -2.58 -9.17 2.62
N HIS A 53 -3.52 -9.28 1.68
CA HIS A 53 -4.69 -10.14 1.79
C HIS A 53 -4.76 -11.24 0.71
N ASP A 54 -4.09 -11.07 -0.44
CA ASP A 54 -4.03 -12.09 -1.50
C ASP A 54 -3.06 -13.25 -1.14
N PRO A 55 -3.54 -14.49 -0.96
CA PRO A 55 -2.70 -15.65 -0.67
C PRO A 55 -1.68 -15.96 -1.78
N PHE A 56 -2.00 -15.66 -3.05
CA PHE A 56 -1.07 -15.88 -4.16
C PHE A 56 0.10 -14.90 -4.11
N PHE A 57 -0.15 -13.67 -3.67
CA PHE A 57 0.93 -12.71 -3.43
C PHE A 57 1.84 -13.17 -2.29
N ALA A 58 1.27 -13.65 -1.19
CA ALA A 58 2.02 -14.20 -0.08
C ALA A 58 2.95 -15.35 -0.53
N ALA A 59 2.43 -16.29 -1.32
CA ALA A 59 3.21 -17.40 -1.87
C ALA A 59 4.36 -16.93 -2.81
N LYS A 60 4.11 -15.91 -3.65
CA LYS A 60 5.14 -15.31 -4.51
C LYS A 60 6.23 -14.63 -3.68
N ARG A 61 5.87 -13.91 -2.62
CA ARG A 61 6.80 -13.26 -1.68
C ARG A 61 7.69 -14.29 -0.98
N GLU A 62 7.09 -15.36 -0.45
CA GLU A 62 7.84 -16.45 0.20
C GLU A 62 8.81 -17.15 -0.75
N ARG A 63 8.44 -17.31 -2.03
CA ARG A 63 9.36 -17.83 -3.06
C ARG A 63 10.54 -16.87 -3.29
N ASN A 64 10.30 -15.57 -3.34
CA ASN A 64 11.36 -14.56 -3.48
C ASN A 64 12.33 -14.55 -2.29
N ASP A 65 11.84 -14.74 -1.08
CA ASP A 65 12.66 -14.78 0.13
C ASP A 65 13.53 -16.05 0.20
N ARG A 66 12.97 -17.21 -0.18
CA ARG A 66 13.71 -18.49 -0.25
C ARG A 66 14.86 -18.46 -1.26
N ASN A 67 14.69 -17.77 -2.39
CA ASN A 67 15.75 -17.63 -3.39
C ASN A 67 16.93 -16.75 -2.92
N GLY A 68 16.76 -15.96 -1.86
CA GLY A 68 17.84 -15.13 -1.29
C GLY A 68 18.72 -15.83 -0.24
N SER A 69 18.36 -17.05 0.19
CA SER A 69 19.03 -17.76 1.30
C SER A 69 19.88 -18.97 0.86
N ARG A 70 19.81 -19.38 -0.41
CA ARG A 70 20.68 -20.45 -0.93
C ARG A 70 22.10 -19.93 -1.13
N ARG A 71 22.99 -20.26 -0.18
CA ARG A 71 24.45 -20.21 -0.39
C ARG A 71 24.79 -21.07 -1.61
N SER A 72 25.53 -20.49 -2.55
CA SER A 72 26.15 -21.21 -3.65
C SER A 72 26.82 -22.48 -3.14
N SER A 73 26.55 -23.60 -3.79
CA SER A 73 27.68 -24.41 -4.22
C SER A 73 27.45 -24.88 -5.65
N ASP A 74 26.43 -25.68 -5.96
CA ASP A 74 26.44 -26.33 -7.28
C ASP A 74 25.03 -26.50 -7.82
N ILE A 75 24.83 -26.09 -9.09
CA ILE A 75 23.85 -26.55 -10.09
C ILE A 75 23.45 -25.37 -11.00
N ALA A 76 23.63 -25.62 -12.29
CA ALA A 76 23.42 -24.78 -13.46
C ALA A 76 22.35 -23.68 -13.37
N ALA A 77 22.74 -22.51 -13.90
CA ALA A 77 21.98 -21.28 -14.05
C ALA A 77 20.68 -21.47 -14.87
N GLY A 78 19.60 -21.84 -14.20
CA GLY A 78 18.25 -21.37 -14.54
C GLY A 78 18.00 -20.07 -13.78
N SER A 79 17.80 -18.95 -14.49
CA SER A 79 17.85 -17.57 -13.96
C SER A 79 17.20 -17.40 -12.58
N SER A 80 18.02 -17.13 -11.56
CA SER A 80 17.61 -16.85 -10.17
C SER A 80 16.97 -15.47 -10.00
N GLU A 81 16.26 -14.94 -11.01
CA GLU A 81 15.68 -13.61 -10.95
C GLU A 81 14.45 -13.60 -10.03
N LYS A 82 14.47 -12.71 -9.02
CA LYS A 82 13.33 -12.50 -8.12
C LYS A 82 12.11 -12.05 -8.93
N LEU A 83 10.94 -12.62 -8.63
CA LEU A 83 9.68 -12.20 -9.22
C LEU A 83 9.41 -10.73 -8.87
N LYS A 84 9.11 -9.91 -9.86
CA LYS A 84 8.70 -8.52 -9.67
C LYS A 84 7.20 -8.49 -9.40
N ILE A 85 6.82 -8.25 -8.15
CA ILE A 85 5.43 -8.36 -7.70
C ILE A 85 4.91 -7.07 -7.04
N TYR A 86 5.79 -6.18 -6.58
CA TYR A 86 5.39 -4.94 -5.91
C TYR A 86 5.15 -3.84 -6.96
N ALA A 87 3.90 -3.47 -7.19
CA ALA A 87 3.54 -2.41 -8.12
C ALA A 87 3.86 -1.01 -7.57
N CYS A 88 4.04 -0.05 -8.49
CA CYS A 88 4.29 1.35 -8.19
C CYS A 88 3.07 2.01 -7.53
N PHE A 89 3.30 3.09 -6.78
CA PHE A 89 2.23 3.88 -6.17
C PHE A 89 1.52 4.83 -7.15
N ILE A 90 2.09 5.05 -8.33
CA ILE A 90 1.48 5.85 -9.39
C ILE A 90 0.70 4.90 -10.32
N PRO A 91 -0.64 5.04 -10.47
CA PRO A 91 -1.45 4.14 -11.30
C PRO A 91 -0.98 4.04 -12.75
N GLU A 92 -0.57 5.16 -13.33
CA GLU A 92 -0.05 5.24 -14.72
C GLU A 92 1.37 4.64 -14.86
N CYS A 93 1.98 4.17 -13.78
CA CYS A 93 3.30 3.56 -13.80
C CYS A 93 3.22 2.05 -13.66
N GLU A 94 3.43 1.34 -14.76
CA GLU A 94 3.38 -0.13 -14.85
C GLU A 94 4.59 -0.85 -14.21
N LYS A 95 5.47 -0.11 -13.51
CA LYS A 95 6.69 -0.68 -12.96
C LYS A 95 6.38 -1.65 -11.81
N LEU A 96 6.75 -2.92 -11.99
CA LEU A 96 6.82 -3.91 -10.92
C LEU A 96 8.24 -4.02 -10.35
N CYS A 97 8.33 -4.09 -9.03
CA CYS A 97 9.56 -4.20 -8.25
C CYS A 97 9.68 -5.56 -7.56
N SER A 98 10.92 -6.03 -7.35
CA SER A 98 11.19 -7.33 -6.71
C SER A 98 10.91 -7.35 -5.21
N ASP A 99 11.04 -6.19 -4.55
CA ASP A 99 10.80 -5.99 -3.12
C ASP A 99 10.42 -4.54 -2.82
N TRP A 100 9.96 -4.29 -1.59
CA TRP A 100 9.53 -2.96 -1.15
C TRP A 100 10.67 -1.94 -1.13
N LYS A 101 11.93 -2.35 -0.91
CA LYS A 101 13.10 -1.45 -0.89
C LYS A 101 13.37 -0.93 -2.30
N LYS A 102 13.30 -1.81 -3.30
CA LYS A 102 13.42 -1.46 -4.72
C LYS A 102 12.25 -0.58 -5.17
N ARG A 103 11.02 -0.85 -4.72
CA ARG A 103 9.89 0.04 -4.95
C ARG A 103 10.14 1.44 -4.38
N ARG A 104 10.61 1.53 -3.13
CA ARG A 104 10.96 2.81 -2.50
C ARG A 104 12.00 3.57 -3.30
N SER A 105 13.10 2.92 -3.70
CA SER A 105 14.12 3.55 -4.55
C SER A 105 13.50 4.06 -5.84
N HIS A 106 12.72 3.24 -6.54
CA HIS A 106 12.03 3.64 -7.76
C HIS A 106 11.14 4.88 -7.57
N LEU A 107 10.34 4.93 -6.50
CA LEU A 107 9.48 6.07 -6.20
C LEU A 107 10.27 7.35 -5.91
N VAL A 108 11.37 7.25 -5.17
CA VAL A 108 12.25 8.40 -4.91
C VAL A 108 12.94 8.86 -6.19
N ASP A 109 13.55 7.94 -6.93
CA ASP A 109 14.45 8.25 -8.04
C ASP A 109 13.69 8.61 -9.33
N LYS A 110 12.51 8.04 -9.56
CA LYS A 110 11.72 8.24 -10.80
C LYS A 110 10.49 9.11 -10.62
N HIS A 111 9.92 9.16 -9.43
CA HIS A 111 8.71 9.95 -9.15
C HIS A 111 8.95 11.08 -8.14
N GLY A 112 10.19 11.26 -7.66
CA GLY A 112 10.55 12.38 -6.79
C GLY A 112 9.91 12.30 -5.40
N PHE A 113 9.47 11.13 -4.95
CA PHE A 113 8.87 11.00 -3.62
C PHE A 113 9.87 11.44 -2.54
N PRO A 114 9.45 12.22 -1.54
CA PRO A 114 10.35 12.66 -0.48
C PRO A 114 10.83 11.45 0.33
N ARG A 115 12.08 11.50 0.81
CA ARG A 115 12.70 10.35 1.49
C ARG A 115 11.98 9.95 2.78
N ASN A 116 11.27 10.89 3.40
CA ASN A 116 10.45 10.71 4.59
C ASN A 116 8.98 10.41 4.27
N TYR A 117 8.61 10.17 3.02
CA TYR A 117 7.29 9.63 2.69
C TYR A 117 7.04 8.30 3.40
N ASP A 118 5.79 8.05 3.83
CA ASP A 118 5.39 6.79 4.42
C ASP A 118 5.21 5.69 3.36
N PHE A 119 6.32 5.06 2.96
CA PHE A 119 6.30 3.95 2.01
C PHE A 119 5.62 2.67 2.55
N PHE A 120 5.24 2.65 3.82
CA PHE A 120 4.50 1.55 4.45
C PHE A 120 2.99 1.78 4.48
N VAL A 121 2.48 2.85 3.87
CA VAL A 121 1.04 3.14 3.85
C VAL A 121 0.21 1.97 3.30
N VAL A 122 0.73 1.23 2.30
CA VAL A 122 0.09 0.02 1.77
C VAL A 122 -0.09 -1.06 2.83
N ASN A 123 0.73 -1.10 3.88
CA ASN A 123 0.61 -2.06 4.98
C ASN A 123 -0.16 -1.50 6.17
N THR A 124 0.07 -0.22 6.51
CA THR A 124 -0.44 0.37 7.76
C THR A 124 -1.74 1.14 7.61
N GLY A 125 -2.13 1.52 6.39
CA GLY A 125 -3.20 2.50 6.19
C GLY A 125 -2.78 3.92 6.60
N ASN A 126 -3.70 4.87 6.43
CA ASN A 126 -3.56 6.28 6.83
C ASN A 126 -4.56 6.70 7.92
N ASP A 127 -5.16 5.75 8.64
CA ASP A 127 -6.07 6.02 9.75
C ASP A 127 -5.43 6.94 10.79
N GLY A 128 -6.14 8.02 11.15
CA GLY A 128 -5.70 8.99 12.16
C GLY A 128 -4.52 9.87 11.74
N ARG A 129 -4.07 9.83 10.48
CA ARG A 129 -2.96 10.66 9.99
C ARG A 129 -3.46 11.78 9.09
N ALA A 130 -3.00 12.99 9.39
CA ALA A 130 -3.24 14.17 8.55
C ALA A 130 -2.23 14.30 7.39
N SER A 131 -1.16 13.50 7.39
CA SER A 131 -0.08 13.57 6.40
C SER A 131 0.45 12.19 6.04
N MET A 132 0.96 12.09 4.81
CA MET A 132 1.65 10.92 4.25
C MET A 132 3.17 10.97 4.46
N LEU A 133 3.65 11.95 5.20
CA LEU A 133 5.05 12.11 5.57
C LEU A 133 5.28 11.64 7.02
N ARG A 134 6.47 11.12 7.30
CA ARG A 134 6.95 10.72 8.62
C ARG A 134 8.02 11.67 9.14
#